data_AF-A0AAJ3B2X5-F1
#
_entry.id   AF-A0AAJ3B2X5-F1
#
_cell.length_a   1.000
_cell.length_b   1.000
_cell.length_c   1.000
_cell.angle_alpha   90.00
_cell.angle_beta   90.00
_cell.angle_gamma   90.00
#
_symmetry.space_group_name_H-M   'P 1'
#
loop_
_entity.id
_entity.type
_entity.pdbx_description
1 polymer ?
#
loop_
_entity_poly.entity_id
_entity_poly.type
_entity_poly.pdbx_seq_one_letter_code
_entity_poly.pdbx_strand_id
1 'polypeptide(L)'
;MDYIGLADLTLMFKSHSGEKSAACSGITVQLFFTEPQRQWTVLFHDPNDLVPLDGLTRAVLSLTDGRRLAGAAKWTPSMGGGFTLIED
;
A
#
# COMPACT_ATOMS: atom_id res chain seq x y z
N MET A 1 -6.04 -3.26 14.91
CA MET A 1 -6.95 -2.12 14.64
C MET A 1 -7.20 -2.15 13.15
N ASP A 2 -8.46 -2.18 12.75
CA ASP A 2 -8.84 -2.26 11.34
C ASP A 2 -9.35 -0.89 10.89
N TYR A 3 -8.95 -0.44 9.69
CA TYR A 3 -9.38 0.84 9.11
C TYR A 3 -9.99 0.58 7.73
N ILE A 4 -11.09 1.23 7.43
CA ILE A 4 -11.71 1.25 6.09
C ILE A 4 -12.03 2.69 5.76
N GLY A 5 -11.52 3.20 4.65
CA GLY A 5 -11.80 4.57 4.25
C GLY A 5 -10.95 5.03 3.07
N LEU A 6 -11.10 6.29 2.71
CA LEU A 6 -10.28 6.91 1.68
C LEU A 6 -8.86 7.14 2.18
N ALA A 7 -7.90 6.98 1.28
CA ALA A 7 -6.50 7.31 1.49
C ALA A 7 -5.83 7.73 0.19
N ASP A 8 -4.74 8.47 0.33
CA ASP A 8 -3.79 8.68 -0.75
C ASP A 8 -2.67 7.66 -0.60
N LEU A 9 -2.41 6.92 -1.68
CA LEU A 9 -1.44 5.86 -1.73
C LEU A 9 -0.32 6.24 -2.69
N THR A 10 0.91 6.26 -2.19
CA THR A 10 2.11 6.36 -3.03
C THR A 10 2.88 5.05 -2.94
N LEU A 11 3.22 4.49 -4.09
CA LEU A 11 3.94 3.22 -4.22
C LEU A 11 5.26 3.46 -4.91
N MET A 12 6.30 2.78 -4.46
CA MET A 12 7.61 2.79 -5.08
C MET A 12 7.96 1.38 -5.55
N PHE A 13 8.46 1.29 -6.77
CA PHE A 13 8.74 0.04 -7.46
C PHE A 13 10.17 0.05 -7.96
N LYS A 14 10.83 -1.11 -7.88
CA LYS A 14 12.12 -1.33 -8.52
C LYS A 14 11.90 -1.94 -9.90
N SER A 15 12.35 -1.23 -10.93
CA SER A 15 12.32 -1.69 -12.32
C SER A 15 13.73 -1.80 -12.90
N HIS A 16 13.86 -2.45 -14.06
CA HIS A 16 15.14 -2.55 -14.78
C HIS A 16 15.75 -1.17 -15.13
N SER A 17 14.91 -0.13 -15.27
CA SER A 17 15.34 1.24 -15.57
C SER A 17 15.55 2.10 -14.32
N GLY A 18 15.49 1.53 -13.12
CA GLY A 18 15.59 2.24 -11.84
C GLY A 18 14.30 2.24 -11.03
N GLU A 19 14.23 3.06 -9.98
CA GLU A 19 13.05 3.20 -9.15
C GLU A 19 11.98 4.05 -9.84
N LYS A 20 10.73 3.58 -9.76
CA LYS A 20 9.54 4.28 -10.26
C LYS A 20 8.58 4.52 -9.11
N SER A 21 7.72 5.52 -9.24
CA SER A 21 6.65 5.79 -8.28
C SER A 21 5.29 5.92 -8.98
N ALA A 22 4.24 5.40 -8.34
CA ALA A 22 2.85 5.67 -8.71
C ALA A 22 2.12 6.30 -7.52
N ALA A 23 1.29 7.29 -7.80
CA ALA A 23 0.44 7.93 -6.79
C ALA A 23 -1.02 7.73 -7.18
N CYS A 24 -1.81 7.25 -6.24
CA CYS A 24 -3.24 7.00 -6.37
C CYS A 24 -3.94 7.79 -5.27
N SER A 25 -4.70 8.81 -5.66
CA SER A 25 -5.40 9.67 -4.71
C SER A 25 -6.86 9.28 -4.56
N GLY A 26 -7.39 9.41 -3.34
CA GLY A 26 -8.80 9.15 -3.04
C GLY A 26 -9.23 7.71 -3.29
N ILE A 27 -8.33 6.74 -3.10
CA ILE A 27 -8.68 5.32 -3.22
C ILE A 27 -9.25 4.80 -1.91
N THR A 28 -10.18 3.85 -1.99
CA THR A 28 -10.66 3.14 -0.81
C THR A 28 -9.62 2.09 -0.41
N VAL A 29 -9.16 2.17 0.83
CA VAL A 29 -8.25 1.19 1.43
C VAL A 29 -8.92 0.51 2.61
N GLN A 30 -8.55 -0.75 2.82
CA GLN A 30 -8.84 -1.51 4.02
C GLN A 30 -7.53 -1.99 4.62
N LEU A 31 -7.32 -1.67 5.89
CA LEU A 31 -6.09 -1.95 6.63
C LEU A 31 -6.37 -2.92 7.75
N PHE A 32 -5.53 -3.95 7.87
CA PHE A 32 -5.54 -4.88 9.01
C PHE A 32 -4.17 -4.87 9.67
N PHE A 33 -4.15 -4.54 10.96
CA PHE A 33 -2.90 -4.52 11.73
C PHE A 33 -2.60 -5.91 12.31
N THR A 34 -1.37 -6.38 12.10
CA THR A 34 -0.88 -7.64 12.66
C THR A 34 0.24 -7.38 13.66
N GLU A 35 -0.02 -7.70 14.92
CA GLU A 35 0.98 -7.76 15.99
C GLU A 35 1.63 -9.15 16.05
N PRO A 36 2.90 -9.28 16.48
CA PRO A 36 3.79 -8.25 17.03
C PRO A 36 4.63 -7.50 15.99
N GLN A 37 4.45 -7.78 14.69
CA GLN A 37 5.39 -7.42 13.62
C GLN A 37 5.24 -5.98 13.09
N ARG A 38 4.33 -5.17 13.67
CA ARG A 38 3.95 -3.83 13.18
C ARG A 38 3.67 -3.83 11.67
N GLN A 39 2.95 -4.87 11.25
CA GLN A 39 2.66 -5.12 9.85
C GLN A 39 1.22 -4.74 9.54
N TRP A 40 1.01 -4.06 8.43
CA TRP A 40 -0.31 -3.76 7.89
C TRP A 40 -0.56 -4.57 6.62
N THR A 41 -1.67 -5.29 6.58
CA THR A 41 -2.22 -5.77 5.32
C THR A 41 -3.02 -4.62 4.72
N VAL A 42 -2.60 -4.14 3.56
CA VAL A 42 -3.25 -3.08 2.81
C VAL A 42 -4.00 -3.71 1.64
N LEU A 43 -5.33 -3.67 1.69
CA LEU A 43 -6.17 -3.92 0.54
C LEU A 43 -6.59 -2.58 -0.04
N PHE A 44 -6.55 -2.43 -1.35
CA PHE A 44 -7.04 -1.23 -2.01
C PHE A 44 -7.79 -1.60 -3.27
N HIS A 45 -8.78 -0.78 -3.62
CA HIS A 45 -9.52 -0.96 -4.86
C HIS A 45 -8.95 -0.02 -5.92
N ASP A 46 -8.27 -0.59 -6.91
CA ASP A 46 -7.84 0.14 -8.11
C ASP A 46 -8.71 -0.29 -9.31
N PRO A 47 -9.76 0.48 -9.63
CA PRO A 47 -10.70 0.12 -10.71
C PRO A 47 -10.08 0.21 -12.10
N ASN A 48 -8.90 0.83 -12.24
CA ASN A 48 -8.25 1.06 -13.53
C ASN A 48 -7.01 0.17 -13.75
N ASP A 49 -6.67 -0.69 -12.78
CA ASP A 49 -5.49 -1.57 -12.80
C ASP A 49 -4.19 -0.81 -13.15
N LEU A 50 -4.10 0.42 -12.63
CA LEU A 50 -3.00 1.35 -12.86
C LEU A 50 -1.81 1.08 -11.94
N VAL A 51 -1.99 0.28 -10.89
CA VAL A 51 -0.95 -0.01 -9.91
C VAL A 51 -0.13 -1.24 -10.34
N PRO A 52 1.11 -1.06 -10.81
CA PRO A 52 1.97 -2.19 -11.16
C PRO A 52 2.54 -2.81 -9.88
N LEU A 53 1.82 -3.73 -9.24
CA LEU A 53 2.29 -4.36 -7.99
C LEU A 53 3.58 -5.19 -8.14
N ASP A 54 4.01 -5.48 -9.37
CA ASP A 54 5.29 -6.11 -9.65
C ASP A 54 6.47 -5.19 -9.28
N GLY A 55 7.46 -5.77 -8.61
CA GLY A 55 8.63 -5.03 -8.12
C GLY A 55 8.33 -3.99 -7.03
N LEU A 56 7.16 -4.04 -6.37
CA LEU A 56 6.84 -3.17 -5.23
C LEU A 56 7.89 -3.32 -4.12
N THR A 57 8.44 -2.19 -3.65
CA THR A 57 9.47 -2.15 -2.60
C THR A 57 9.08 -1.31 -1.40
N ARG A 58 8.36 -0.20 -1.61
CA ARG A 58 7.90 0.70 -0.53
C ARG A 58 6.51 1.22 -0.83
N ALA A 59 5.79 1.56 0.23
CA ALA A 59 4.52 2.25 0.14
C ALA A 59 4.41 3.32 1.22
N VAL A 60 3.66 4.37 0.91
CA VAL A 60 3.25 5.42 1.82
C VAL A 60 1.74 5.57 1.68
N LEU A 61 1.01 5.39 2.78
CA LEU A 61 -0.39 5.73 2.89
C LEU A 61 -0.53 7.01 3.71
N SER A 62 -1.30 7.97 3.19
CA SER A 62 -1.81 9.09 3.94
C SER A 62 -3.31 8.89 4.14
N LEU A 63 -3.71 8.64 5.39
CA LEU A 63 -5.10 8.42 5.75
C LEU A 63 -5.82 9.75 5.96
N THR A 64 -7.12 9.77 5.71
CA THR A 64 -7.96 10.97 5.91
C THR A 64 -8.08 11.40 7.38
N ASP A 65 -7.80 10.49 8.32
CA ASP A 65 -7.72 10.80 9.75
C ASP A 65 -6.39 11.46 10.17
N GLY A 66 -5.51 11.75 9.21
CA GLY A 66 -4.21 12.39 9.42
C GLY A 66 -3.06 11.44 9.74
N ARG A 67 -3.32 10.13 9.90
CA ARG A 67 -2.25 9.15 10.08
C ARG A 67 -1.49 8.93 8.78
N ARG A 68 -0.19 8.69 8.89
CA ARG A 68 0.69 8.34 7.78
C ARG A 68 1.40 7.03 8.08
N LEU A 69 1.20 6.03 7.23
CA LEU A 69 1.88 4.74 7.31
C LEU A 69 2.93 4.70 6.19
N ALA A 70 4.18 4.40 6.53
CA ALA A 70 5.26 4.36 5.55
C ALA A 70 6.23 3.24 5.91
N GLY A 71 6.74 2.55 4.89
CA GLY A 71 7.75 1.53 5.10
C GLY A 71 7.92 0.59 3.92
N ALA A 72 8.53 -0.56 4.19
CA ALA A 72 8.76 -1.59 3.21
C ALA A 72 7.43 -2.24 2.79
N ALA A 73 7.21 -2.38 1.49
CA ALA A 73 6.01 -2.97 0.94
C ALA A 73 6.33 -4.22 0.14
N LYS A 74 5.48 -5.24 0.28
CA LYS A 74 5.61 -6.50 -0.44
C LYS A 74 4.25 -6.91 -0.99
N TRP A 75 4.17 -7.09 -2.30
CA TRP A 75 2.96 -7.54 -2.96
C TRP A 75 2.49 -8.91 -2.44
N THR A 76 1.18 -9.04 -2.19
CA THR A 76 0.54 -10.27 -1.74
C THR A 76 -0.53 -10.71 -2.76
N PRO A 77 -0.17 -11.56 -3.75
CA PRO A 77 -1.07 -11.94 -4.84
C PRO A 77 -2.35 -12.66 -4.40
N SER A 78 -2.34 -13.32 -3.24
CA SER A 78 -3.50 -14.06 -2.72
C SER A 78 -4.69 -13.19 -2.31
N MET A 79 -4.54 -11.87 -2.23
CA MET A 79 -5.59 -10.96 -1.74
C MET A 79 -6.22 -10.05 -2.81
N GLY A 80 -6.03 -10.37 -4.10
CA GLY A 80 -6.79 -9.72 -5.18
C GLY A 80 -6.59 -8.20 -5.29
N GLY A 81 -5.34 -7.73 -5.13
CA GLY A 81 -5.00 -6.30 -5.19
C GLY A 81 -4.45 -5.71 -3.89
N GLY A 82 -3.95 -6.56 -2.98
CA GLY A 82 -3.37 -6.11 -1.71
C GLY A 82 -1.84 -6.25 -1.63
N PHE A 83 -1.25 -5.60 -0.64
CA PHE A 83 0.14 -5.77 -0.24
C PHE A 83 0.31 -5.71 1.27
N THR A 84 1.42 -6.27 1.74
CA THR A 84 1.89 -6.11 3.11
C THR A 84 2.76 -4.86 3.20
N LEU A 85 2.49 -4.00 4.17
CA LEU A 85 3.34 -2.88 4.59
C LEU A 85 3.96 -3.19 5.95
N ILE A 86 5.27 -3.08 6.06
CA ILE A 86 6.03 -3.19 7.31
C ILE A 86 6.50 -1.78 7.64
N GLU A 87 6.00 -1.20 8.74
CA GLU A 87 6.37 0.15 9.15
C GLU A 87 7.86 0.24 9.53
N ASP A 88 8.50 1.32 9.09
CA ASP A 88 9.88 1.68 9.47
C ASP A 88 9.93 2.34 10.88
#